data_AF-A0A959S414-F1
#
_entry.id   AF-A0A959S414-F1
#
_cell.length_a   1.000
_cell.length_b   1.000
_cell.length_c   1.000
_cell.angle_alpha   90.00
_cell.angle_beta   90.00
_cell.angle_gamma   90.00
#
_symmetry.space_group_name_H-M   'P 1'
#
loop_
_entity.id
_entity.type
_entity.pdbx_description
1 polymer ?
#
loop_
_entity_poly.entity_id
_entity_poly.type
_entity_poly.pdbx_seq_one_letter_code
_entity_poly.pdbx_strand_id
1 'polypeptide(L)'
;MKKAVLSFAFVLGAAIAMIAQSEVTTGPAISLDKEVHDYGTIQQGGDGACEFIVTNTGTEPLIISKCKGSCGCTVPKCDKNPILPGETSAISVKYDTKRVGPINKSVTITSNATNEPTKVIRIKGTVEGDPNAQPASPVKVPSEGAPVNKQ
;
A
#
# COMPACT_ATOMS: atom_id res chain seq x y z
N MET A 1 46.54 -14.03 -55.64
CA MET A 1 46.49 -14.58 -54.26
C MET A 1 46.24 -13.44 -53.28
N LYS A 2 45.19 -13.56 -52.47
CA LYS A 2 44.99 -13.06 -51.07
C LYS A 2 45.18 -11.53 -50.86
N LYS A 3 44.08 -10.76 -50.75
CA LYS A 3 43.38 -10.34 -49.50
C LYS A 3 44.32 -9.56 -48.57
N ALA A 4 44.04 -8.36 -48.06
CA ALA A 4 42.78 -7.94 -47.46
C ALA A 4 42.62 -6.41 -47.44
N VAL A 5 41.42 -5.97 -47.79
CA VAL A 5 40.81 -4.73 -47.34
C VAL A 5 40.42 -4.94 -45.88
N LEU A 6 40.91 -4.09 -44.98
CA LEU A 6 40.44 -4.04 -43.58
C LEU A 6 40.18 -2.59 -43.21
N SER A 7 39.06 -2.11 -43.74
CA SER A 7 38.33 -0.94 -43.26
C SER A 7 38.04 -1.14 -41.77
N PHE A 8 38.73 -0.40 -40.90
CA PHE A 8 38.35 -0.30 -39.49
C PHE A 8 37.12 0.59 -39.42
N ALA A 9 35.96 -0.06 -39.42
CA ALA A 9 34.66 0.56 -39.32
C ALA A 9 34.57 1.39 -38.03
N PHE A 10 34.38 2.70 -38.21
CA PHE A 10 33.93 3.63 -37.18
C PHE A 10 32.48 3.27 -36.83
N VAL A 11 32.29 2.23 -36.01
CA VAL A 11 30.97 1.81 -35.52
C VAL A 11 30.55 2.75 -34.40
N LEU A 12 29.90 3.83 -34.83
CA LEU A 12 28.67 4.42 -34.26
C LEU A 12 28.31 3.96 -32.83
N GLY A 13 28.96 4.53 -31.82
CA GLY A 13 28.50 4.52 -30.44
C GLY A 13 27.44 5.60 -30.22
N ALA A 14 26.23 5.40 -30.76
CA ALA A 14 25.08 6.22 -30.38
C ALA A 14 24.65 5.80 -28.97
N ALA A 15 25.15 6.51 -27.96
CA ALA A 15 24.58 6.48 -26.61
C ALA A 15 23.17 7.06 -26.71
N ILE A 16 22.18 6.20 -26.92
CA ILE A 16 20.78 6.55 -26.75
C ILE A 16 20.59 6.72 -25.25
N ALA A 17 20.82 7.95 -24.76
CA ALA A 17 20.29 8.36 -23.49
C ALA A 17 18.76 8.24 -23.62
N MET A 18 18.20 7.20 -23.00
CA MET A 18 16.76 7.11 -22.77
C MET A 18 16.38 8.30 -21.89
N ILE A 19 16.02 9.41 -22.54
CA ILE A 19 15.31 10.50 -21.89
C ILE A 19 13.94 9.90 -21.59
N ALA A 20 13.73 9.48 -20.36
CA ALA A 20 12.40 9.15 -19.85
C ALA A 20 11.58 10.43 -19.94
N GLN A 21 10.89 10.64 -21.07
CA GLN A 21 9.92 11.71 -21.24
C GLN A 21 8.77 11.41 -20.28
N SER A 22 8.80 12.03 -19.11
CA SER A 22 7.66 12.07 -18.21
C SER A 22 6.57 12.87 -18.93
N GLU A 23 5.51 12.18 -19.38
CA GLU A 23 4.37 12.85 -19.98
C GLU A 23 3.75 13.79 -18.94
N VAL A 24 3.96 15.10 -19.15
CA VAL A 24 3.46 16.13 -18.25
C VAL A 24 1.94 16.14 -18.38
N THR A 25 1.25 15.73 -17.32
CA THR A 25 -0.21 15.68 -17.29
C THR A 25 -0.75 17.06 -16.95
N THR A 26 -1.51 17.67 -17.86
CA THR A 26 -2.15 18.96 -17.60
C THR A 26 -3.21 18.82 -16.51
N GLY A 27 -3.17 19.71 -15.50
CA GLY A 27 -4.04 19.67 -14.32
C GLY A 27 -3.41 18.92 -13.14
N PRO A 28 -4.14 18.68 -12.05
CA PRO A 28 -3.64 17.90 -10.92
C PRO A 28 -3.56 16.41 -11.27
N ALA A 29 -2.43 15.77 -11.01
CA ALA A 29 -2.27 14.34 -11.26
C ALA A 29 -1.60 13.64 -10.08
N ILE A 30 -2.11 12.45 -9.72
CA ILE A 30 -1.64 11.68 -8.57
C ILE A 30 -0.78 10.49 -9.01
N SER A 31 0.34 10.28 -8.33
CA SER A 31 1.17 9.07 -8.42
C SER A 31 1.53 8.58 -7.02
N LEU A 32 1.79 7.28 -6.88
CA LEU A 32 2.17 6.63 -5.62
C LEU A 32 3.52 5.92 -5.79
N ASP A 33 4.33 5.89 -4.72
CA ASP A 33 5.54 5.07 -4.66
C ASP A 33 5.23 3.56 -4.78
N LYS A 34 4.12 3.15 -4.17
CA LYS A 34 3.60 1.78 -4.20
C LYS A 34 2.09 1.77 -3.97
N GLU A 35 1.44 0.71 -4.41
CA GLU A 35 0.01 0.51 -4.15
C GLU A 35 -0.28 -0.55 -3.09
N VAL A 36 0.73 -1.34 -2.73
CA VAL A 36 0.62 -2.43 -1.76
C VAL A 36 1.73 -2.32 -0.74
N HIS A 37 1.37 -2.38 0.53
CA HIS A 37 2.29 -2.66 1.62
C HIS A 37 1.99 -4.06 2.16
N ASP A 38 2.98 -4.94 2.18
CA ASP A 38 2.85 -6.29 2.72
C ASP A 38 3.74 -6.42 3.96
N TYR A 39 3.12 -6.65 5.11
CA TYR A 39 3.81 -6.88 6.37
C TYR A 39 4.49 -8.25 6.43
N GLY A 40 4.17 -9.17 5.50
CA GLY A 40 4.51 -10.57 5.65
C GLY A 40 3.83 -11.14 6.89
N THR A 41 4.61 -11.74 7.80
CA THR A 41 4.11 -12.20 9.09
C THR A 41 4.60 -11.28 10.20
N ILE A 42 3.68 -10.77 11.00
CA ILE A 42 3.98 -9.96 12.19
C ILE A 42 3.34 -10.58 13.43
N GLN A 43 3.93 -10.36 14.60
CA GLN A 43 3.36 -10.84 15.85
C GLN A 43 2.22 -9.95 16.34
N GLN A 44 1.30 -10.54 17.10
CA GLN A 44 0.21 -9.82 17.74
C GLN A 44 0.77 -8.66 18.59
N GLY A 45 0.24 -7.46 18.36
CA GLY A 45 0.72 -6.24 19.04
C GLY A 45 2.02 -5.66 18.46
N GLY A 46 2.55 -6.22 17.38
CA GLY A 46 3.67 -5.64 16.62
C GLY A 46 3.31 -4.31 15.95
N ASP A 47 4.29 -3.72 15.24
CA ASP A 47 4.08 -2.47 14.53
C ASP A 47 3.18 -2.67 13.30
N GLY A 48 2.09 -1.92 13.25
CA GLY A 48 1.14 -1.89 12.14
C GLY A 48 1.12 -0.56 11.41
N ALA A 49 2.16 0.28 11.57
CA ALA A 49 2.34 1.51 10.82
C ALA A 49 2.98 1.23 9.46
N CYS A 50 2.44 1.85 8.43
CA CYS A 50 3.06 1.91 7.11
C CYS A 50 2.79 3.26 6.44
N GLU A 51 3.62 3.60 5.46
CA GLU A 51 3.52 4.86 4.74
C GLU A 51 3.52 4.65 3.23
N PHE A 52 2.74 5.49 2.55
CA PHE A 52 2.66 5.60 1.10
C PHE A 52 2.99 7.04 0.73
N ILE A 53 3.87 7.23 -0.24
CA ILE A 53 4.27 8.55 -0.71
C ILE A 53 3.43 8.88 -1.93
N VAL A 54 2.69 9.98 -1.83
CA VAL A 54 1.94 10.57 -2.92
C VAL A 54 2.80 11.64 -3.57
N THR A 55 2.93 11.59 -4.88
CA THR A 55 3.60 12.62 -5.68
C THR A 55 2.57 13.29 -6.59
N ASN A 56 2.60 14.62 -6.66
CA ASN A 56 1.84 15.34 -7.68
C ASN A 56 2.65 15.39 -8.98
N THR A 57 2.26 14.59 -9.98
CA THR A 57 2.92 14.53 -11.29
C THR A 57 2.28 15.47 -12.31
N GLY A 58 1.30 16.27 -11.89
CA GLY A 58 0.58 17.19 -12.74
C GLY A 58 1.18 18.59 -12.77
N THR A 59 0.47 19.52 -13.40
CA THR A 59 0.86 20.93 -13.51
C THR A 59 0.11 21.86 -12.54
N GLU A 60 -0.90 21.36 -11.82
CA GLU A 60 -1.71 22.12 -10.87
C GLU A 60 -1.70 21.47 -9.48
N PRO A 61 -2.01 22.21 -8.39
CA PRO A 61 -2.03 21.66 -7.04
C PRO A 61 -3.00 20.48 -6.86
N LEU A 62 -2.47 19.39 -6.31
CA LEU A 62 -3.23 18.19 -5.95
C LEU A 62 -3.74 18.31 -4.51
N ILE A 63 -5.03 18.07 -4.30
CA ILE A 63 -5.68 18.14 -2.99
C ILE A 63 -6.30 16.77 -2.68
N ILE A 64 -5.86 16.18 -1.57
CA ILE A 64 -6.46 14.96 -1.03
C ILE A 64 -7.61 15.38 -0.11
N SER A 65 -8.84 15.10 -0.54
CA SER A 65 -10.04 15.48 0.21
C SER A 65 -10.41 14.48 1.30
N LYS A 66 -10.06 13.20 1.10
CA LYS A 66 -10.43 12.12 2.02
C LYS A 66 -9.52 10.91 1.91
N CYS A 67 -9.18 10.33 3.06
CA CYS A 67 -8.61 8.99 3.16
C CYS A 67 -9.47 8.15 4.10
N LYS A 68 -9.91 6.98 3.64
CA LYS A 68 -10.81 6.11 4.39
C LYS A 68 -10.35 4.66 4.30
N GLY A 69 -10.10 4.03 5.44
CA GLY A 69 -9.86 2.59 5.51
C GLY A 69 -11.14 1.77 5.29
N SER A 70 -10.97 0.52 4.87
CA SER A 70 -12.06 -0.43 4.67
C SER A 70 -12.80 -0.80 5.97
N CYS A 71 -12.15 -0.65 7.13
CA CYS A 71 -12.66 -0.96 8.47
C CYS A 71 -12.08 0.04 9.48
N GLY A 72 -12.65 0.12 10.68
CA GLY A 72 -12.04 0.86 11.81
C GLY A 72 -10.70 0.28 12.30
N CYS A 73 -10.33 -0.90 11.81
CA CYS A 73 -9.05 -1.56 12.07
C CYS A 73 -7.89 -1.04 11.20
N THR A 74 -8.16 -0.13 10.26
CA THR A 74 -7.16 0.45 9.35
C THR A 74 -7.41 1.94 9.28
N VAL A 75 -6.60 2.71 9.98
CA VAL A 75 -6.79 4.16 10.17
C VAL A 75 -5.75 4.91 9.35
N PRO A 76 -6.13 5.50 8.21
CA PRO A 76 -5.25 6.36 7.43
C PRO A 76 -5.24 7.79 7.98
N LYS A 77 -4.13 8.48 7.78
CA LYS A 77 -3.95 9.91 7.97
C LYS A 77 -3.33 10.49 6.70
N CYS A 78 -3.96 11.50 6.13
CA CYS A 78 -3.42 12.26 5.01
C CYS A 78 -3.43 13.75 5.32
N ASP A 79 -2.44 14.45 4.76
CA ASP A 79 -2.41 15.90 4.81
C ASP A 79 -3.54 16.48 3.93
N LYS A 80 -4.15 17.56 4.40
CA LYS A 80 -5.16 18.34 3.66
C LYS A 80 -4.55 19.52 2.92
N ASN A 81 -3.27 19.82 3.16
CA ASN A 81 -2.56 20.85 2.43
C ASN A 81 -2.44 20.47 0.95
N PRO A 82 -2.52 21.44 0.03
CA PRO A 82 -2.26 21.19 -1.38
C PRO A 82 -0.83 20.70 -1.61
N ILE A 83 -0.68 19.66 -2.41
CA ILE A 83 0.60 19.14 -2.89
C ILE A 83 0.91 19.87 -4.21
N LEU A 84 1.93 20.72 -4.23
CA LEU A 84 2.31 21.47 -5.42
C LEU A 84 2.88 20.56 -6.51
N PRO A 85 2.92 20.98 -7.79
CA PRO A 85 3.54 20.21 -8.87
C PRO A 85 4.96 19.76 -8.53
N GLY A 86 5.23 18.45 -8.64
CA GLY A 86 6.51 17.83 -8.32
C GLY A 86 6.75 17.55 -6.83
N GLU A 87 5.92 18.09 -5.93
CA GLU A 87 6.03 17.86 -4.49
C GLU A 87 5.40 16.53 -4.08
N THR A 88 5.75 16.11 -2.87
CA THR A 88 5.28 14.85 -2.28
C THR A 88 4.62 15.05 -0.92
N SER A 89 3.72 14.13 -0.57
CA SER A 89 3.12 14.03 0.77
C SER A 89 3.00 12.58 1.19
N ALA A 90 3.21 12.30 2.48
CA ALA A 90 3.01 10.97 3.03
C ALA A 90 1.54 10.73 3.42
N ILE A 91 1.05 9.52 3.15
CA ILE A 91 -0.16 8.95 3.75
C ILE A 91 0.29 7.87 4.73
N SER A 92 0.18 8.16 6.02
CA SER A 92 0.47 7.20 7.08
C SER A 92 -0.77 6.37 7.38
N VAL A 93 -0.63 5.05 7.46
CA VAL A 93 -1.72 4.13 7.79
C VAL A 93 -1.34 3.30 9.00
N LYS A 94 -2.26 3.20 9.97
CA LYS A 94 -2.11 2.35 11.15
C LYS A 94 -3.12 1.22 11.14
N TYR A 95 -2.63 -0.02 11.12
CA TYR A 95 -3.40 -1.23 11.29
C TYR A 95 -3.43 -1.69 12.75
N ASP A 96 -4.57 -2.22 13.19
CA ASP A 96 -4.75 -2.82 14.52
C ASP A 96 -4.20 -4.25 14.56
N THR A 97 -2.92 -4.38 14.90
CA THR A 97 -2.17 -5.65 15.00
C THR A 97 -2.59 -6.53 16.19
N LYS A 98 -3.61 -6.14 16.96
CA LYS A 98 -4.21 -7.04 17.97
C LYS A 98 -5.10 -8.10 17.33
N ARG A 99 -5.44 -7.94 16.04
CA ARG A 99 -6.31 -8.83 15.27
C ARG A 99 -5.51 -9.93 14.60
N VAL A 100 -5.40 -11.07 15.29
CA VAL A 100 -4.77 -12.29 14.78
C VAL A 100 -5.48 -12.76 13.50
N GLY A 101 -4.70 -13.20 12.51
CA GLY A 101 -5.17 -13.72 11.24
C GLY A 101 -4.69 -12.92 10.01
N PRO A 102 -5.19 -13.26 8.82
CA PRO A 102 -4.76 -12.63 7.58
C PRO A 102 -5.20 -11.16 7.50
N ILE A 103 -4.29 -10.32 7.02
CA ILE A 103 -4.51 -8.91 6.71
C ILE A 103 -4.78 -8.79 5.20
N ASN A 104 -5.94 -8.29 4.85
CA ASN A 104 -6.27 -7.86 3.49
C ASN A 104 -7.22 -6.67 3.59
N LYS A 105 -6.63 -5.47 3.69
CA LYS A 105 -7.36 -4.23 3.92
C LYS A 105 -7.03 -3.23 2.82
N SER A 106 -7.95 -2.31 2.59
CA SER A 106 -7.75 -1.22 1.64
C SER A 106 -7.92 0.14 2.29
N VAL A 107 -7.25 1.13 1.72
CA VAL A 107 -7.51 2.54 1.99
C VAL A 107 -7.86 3.20 0.67
N THR A 108 -9.02 3.85 0.66
CA THR A 108 -9.49 4.66 -0.47
C THR A 108 -9.10 6.11 -0.24
N ILE A 109 -8.42 6.68 -1.23
CA ILE A 109 -7.94 8.07 -1.26
C ILE A 109 -8.76 8.79 -2.32
N THR A 110 -9.44 9.87 -1.95
CA THR A 110 -10.21 10.72 -2.85
C THR A 110 -9.50 12.05 -3.01
N SER A 111 -9.31 12.49 -4.25
CA SER A 111 -8.60 13.72 -4.59
C SER A 111 -9.26 14.46 -5.76
N ASN A 112 -8.75 15.63 -6.11
CA ASN A 112 -9.12 16.37 -7.32
C ASN A 112 -8.31 15.94 -8.56
N ALA A 113 -7.50 14.88 -8.49
CA ALA A 113 -6.67 14.45 -9.60
C ALA A 113 -7.51 14.09 -10.84
N THR A 114 -7.08 14.51 -12.03
CA THR A 114 -7.80 14.27 -13.29
C THR A 114 -7.54 12.87 -13.85
N ASN A 115 -6.34 12.32 -13.60
CA ASN A 115 -5.97 10.98 -14.02
C ASN A 115 -6.68 9.89 -13.21
N GLU A 116 -6.75 10.04 -11.89
CA GLU A 116 -7.38 9.06 -11.00
C GLU A 116 -7.96 9.74 -9.74
N PRO A 117 -9.22 10.25 -9.80
CA PRO A 117 -9.83 10.96 -8.68
C PRO A 117 -9.99 10.11 -7.41
N THR A 118 -10.08 8.79 -7.57
CA THR A 118 -10.18 7.82 -6.47
C THR A 118 -9.10 6.76 -6.62
N LYS A 119 -8.07 6.83 -5.78
CA LYS A 119 -6.98 5.87 -5.72
C LYS A 119 -7.20 4.87 -4.59
N VAL A 120 -6.85 3.61 -4.77
CA VAL A 120 -6.97 2.58 -3.73
C VAL A 120 -5.62 1.93 -3.48
N ILE A 121 -5.16 1.97 -2.24
CA ILE A 121 -3.98 1.23 -1.77
C ILE A 121 -4.40 0.04 -0.91
N ARG A 122 -3.54 -0.97 -0.82
CA ARG A 122 -3.77 -2.20 -0.08
C ARG A 122 -2.71 -2.46 0.97
N ILE A 123 -3.15 -3.09 2.05
CA ILE A 123 -2.32 -3.55 3.15
C ILE A 123 -2.55 -5.05 3.30
N LYS A 124 -1.46 -5.81 3.25
CA LYS A 124 -1.41 -7.27 3.28
C LYS A 124 -0.51 -7.78 4.40
N GLY A 125 -0.64 -9.07 4.70
CA GLY A 125 0.20 -9.79 5.67
C GLY A 125 -0.63 -10.76 6.51
N THR A 126 -0.07 -11.20 7.62
CA THR A 126 -0.71 -12.06 8.62
C THR A 126 -0.23 -11.64 10.01
N VAL A 127 -1.16 -11.51 10.95
CA VAL A 127 -0.83 -11.38 12.37
C VAL A 127 -0.85 -12.76 13.00
N GLU A 128 0.27 -13.22 13.55
CA GLU A 128 0.35 -14.44 14.34
C GLU A 128 0.12 -14.13 15.83
N GLY A 129 -0.69 -14.95 16.48
CA GLY A 129 -0.84 -14.92 17.93
C GLY A 129 0.31 -15.67 18.59
N ASP A 130 0.58 -15.36 19.86
CA ASP A 130 1.52 -16.17 20.65
C ASP A 130 0.94 -17.59 20.82
N PRO A 131 1.63 -18.64 20.35
CA PRO A 131 1.16 -20.02 20.51
C PRO A 131 1.09 -20.46 21.97
N ASN A 132 1.73 -19.72 22.89
CA ASN A 132 1.72 -19.96 24.33
C ASN A 132 0.75 -19.05 25.09
N ALA A 133 0.03 -18.15 24.41
CA ALA A 133 -0.98 -17.34 25.06
C ALA A 133 -2.16 -18.23 25.49
N GLN A 134 -2.26 -18.45 26.80
CA GLN A 134 -3.38 -19.16 27.42
C GLN A 134 -4.70 -18.43 27.07
N PRO A 135 -5.73 -19.11 26.53
CA PRO A 135 -6.96 -18.46 26.12
C PRO A 135 -7.61 -17.73 27.31
N ALA A 136 -7.67 -16.41 27.25
CA ALA A 136 -8.26 -15.55 28.28
C ALA A 136 -9.80 -15.50 28.24
N SER A 137 -10.43 -16.62 27.88
CA SER A 137 -11.88 -16.80 27.95
C SER A 137 -12.18 -18.02 28.81
N PRO A 138 -13.04 -17.92 29.84
CA PRO A 138 -13.53 -19.11 30.52
C PRO A 138 -14.23 -19.98 29.47
N VAL A 139 -13.67 -21.15 29.21
CA VAL A 139 -14.34 -22.21 28.46
C VAL A 139 -15.66 -22.44 29.19
N LYS A 140 -16.78 -22.01 28.59
CA LYS A 140 -18.10 -22.40 29.07
C LYS A 140 -18.18 -23.91 28.89
N VAL A 141 -17.94 -24.63 29.98
CA VAL A 141 -18.08 -26.08 30.04
C VAL A 141 -19.49 -26.41 29.52
N PRO A 142 -19.65 -27.30 28.53
CA PRO A 142 -20.96 -27.82 28.19
C PRO A 142 -21.58 -28.42 29.46
N SER A 143 -22.75 -27.93 29.85
CA SER A 143 -23.53 -28.46 30.97
C SER A 143 -23.93 -29.90 30.65
N GLU A 144 -23.15 -30.86 31.13
CA GLU A 144 -23.51 -32.26 31.14
C GLU A 144 -24.59 -32.47 32.23
N GLY A 145 -25.81 -32.80 31.83
CA GLY A 145 -26.83 -33.24 32.77
C GLY A 145 -28.25 -32.80 32.45
N ALA A 146 -28.93 -33.55 31.58
CA ALA A 146 -30.37 -33.76 31.73
C ALA A 146 -30.60 -35.28 31.71
N PRO A 147 -30.92 -35.94 32.84
CA PRO A 147 -31.35 -37.32 32.80
C PRO A 147 -32.73 -37.39 32.13
N VAL A 148 -32.81 -38.09 31.01
CA VAL A 148 -34.09 -38.50 30.42
C VAL A 148 -34.69 -39.54 31.36
N ASN A 149 -35.60 -39.12 32.24
CA ASN A 149 -36.44 -40.06 32.97
C ASN A 149 -37.51 -40.58 32.02
N LYS A 150 -37.45 -41.87 31.73
CA LYS A 150 -38.43 -42.61 30.94
C LYS A 150 -39.26 -43.42 31.92
N GLN A 151 -40.48 -42.98 32.19
CA GLN A 151 -41.61 -43.81 32.63
C GLN A 151 -42.88 -43.29 31.96
#